data_AF-A0A6C0C427-F1
#
_entry.id   AF-A0A6C0C427-F1
#
_cell.length_a   1.000
_cell.length_b   1.000
_cell.length_c   1.000
_cell.angle_alpha   90.00
_cell.angle_beta   90.00
_cell.angle_gamma   90.00
#
_symmetry.space_group_name_H-M   'P 1'
#
loop_
_entity.id
_entity.type
_entity.pdbx_description
1 polymer ?
#
loop_
_entity_poly.entity_id
_entity_poly.type
_entity_poly.pdbx_seq_one_letter_code
_entity_poly.pdbx_strand_id
1 'polypeptide(L)'
;MRVFEYANQKLCNIENSYHYAQQASIYYIEYLDQIYSANLSYALDQNDAVLFVYKKTIFELYDNDIDKTLLGKIISNNENKLCTNNNKYFKCLSHSIQVILERHNDDFTLDNMIYICKYCIFNILKNYDHLEEIIEYLKLLKTNFNFSYSEYIELLNSIGNVHYKKKKEDKYSILNYYSCRQELSRRYKDNNIEKMIEVLTQD
;
A
#
# COMPACT_ATOMS: atom_id res chain seq x y z
N MET A 1 3.04 -6.65 6.32
CA MET A 1 3.38 -5.42 7.08
C MET A 1 4.51 -5.57 8.08
N ARG A 2 4.52 -6.59 8.96
CA ARG A 2 5.74 -6.90 9.75
C ARG A 2 6.99 -7.14 8.89
N VAL A 3 6.81 -7.56 7.63
CA VAL A 3 7.89 -7.63 6.63
C VAL A 3 8.54 -6.26 6.36
N PHE A 4 7.75 -5.19 6.22
CA PHE A 4 8.28 -3.83 6.06
C PHE A 4 9.06 -3.41 7.29
N GLU A 5 8.50 -3.64 8.47
CA GLU A 5 9.13 -3.30 9.76
C GLU A 5 10.47 -4.00 9.90
N TYR A 6 10.50 -5.30 9.64
CA TYR A 6 11.71 -6.11 9.67
C TYR A 6 12.74 -5.63 8.64
N ALA A 7 12.31 -5.41 7.39
CA ALA A 7 13.18 -4.91 6.33
C ALA A 7 13.74 -3.53 6.67
N ASN A 8 12.96 -2.63 7.27
CA ASN A 8 13.43 -1.30 7.63
C ASN A 8 14.38 -1.32 8.83
N GLN A 9 14.12 -2.17 9.82
CA GLN A 9 15.05 -2.40 10.93
C GLN A 9 16.40 -2.93 10.45
N LYS A 10 16.40 -3.75 9.40
CA LYS A 10 17.61 -4.39 8.86
C LYS A 10 18.35 -3.56 7.85
N LEU A 11 17.63 -2.94 6.92
CA LEU A 11 18.21 -2.23 5.78
C LEU A 11 18.42 -0.74 6.05
N CYS A 12 17.72 -0.17 7.05
CA CYS A 12 17.72 1.27 7.33
C CYS A 12 17.45 2.14 6.07
N ASN A 13 16.73 1.57 5.09
CA ASN A 13 16.42 2.18 3.81
C ASN A 13 14.92 1.96 3.52
N ILE A 14 14.19 3.06 3.50
CA ILE A 14 12.73 3.08 3.35
C ILE A 14 12.30 2.53 1.98
N GLU A 15 13.00 2.88 0.90
CA GLU A 15 12.69 2.41 -0.46
C GLU A 15 12.85 0.90 -0.60
N ASN A 16 13.96 0.34 -0.10
CA ASN A 16 14.17 -1.10 -0.11
C ASN A 16 13.15 -1.81 0.79
N SER A 17 12.83 -1.22 1.93
CA SER A 17 11.79 -1.77 2.82
C SER A 17 10.44 -1.82 2.11
N TYR A 18 10.11 -0.79 1.32
CA TYR A 18 8.89 -0.74 0.52
C TYR A 18 8.85 -1.85 -0.51
N HIS A 19 9.97 -2.10 -1.20
CA HIS A 19 10.08 -3.20 -2.14
C HIS A 19 9.74 -4.54 -1.46
N TYR A 20 10.27 -4.82 -0.27
CA TYR A 20 9.94 -6.04 0.48
C TYR A 20 8.48 -6.11 0.93
N ALA A 21 7.88 -4.97 1.31
CA ALA A 21 6.47 -4.92 1.66
C ALA A 21 5.55 -5.16 0.45
N GLN A 22 5.92 -4.64 -0.70
CA GLN A 22 5.22 -4.87 -1.96
C GLN A 22 5.28 -6.35 -2.35
N GLN A 23 6.47 -6.97 -2.28
CA GLN A 23 6.63 -8.40 -2.49
C GLN A 23 5.78 -9.22 -1.51
N ALA A 24 5.75 -8.84 -0.23
CA ALA A 24 4.91 -9.50 0.77
C ALA A 24 3.42 -9.47 0.40
N SER A 25 2.93 -8.34 -0.09
CA SER A 25 1.54 -8.21 -0.57
C SER A 25 1.27 -9.11 -1.78
N ILE A 26 2.22 -9.20 -2.71
CA ILE A 26 2.11 -10.08 -3.89
C ILE A 26 2.05 -11.55 -3.45
N TYR A 27 2.95 -11.99 -2.58
CA TYR A 27 2.96 -13.37 -2.09
C TYR A 27 1.73 -13.72 -1.26
N TYR A 28 1.15 -12.75 -0.53
CA TYR A 28 -0.11 -12.97 0.16
C TYR A 28 -1.25 -13.23 -0.83
N ILE A 29 -1.32 -12.45 -1.90
CA ILE A 29 -2.30 -12.65 -2.97
C ILE A 29 -2.08 -14.01 -3.66
N GLU A 30 -0.84 -14.37 -3.98
CA GLU A 30 -0.51 -15.69 -4.55
C GLU A 30 -0.98 -16.84 -3.64
N TYR A 31 -0.79 -16.72 -2.32
CA TYR A 31 -1.25 -17.73 -1.38
C TYR A 31 -2.78 -17.89 -1.43
N LEU A 32 -3.51 -16.77 -1.42
CA LEU A 32 -4.97 -16.80 -1.53
C LEU A 32 -5.40 -17.50 -2.82
N ASP A 33 -4.76 -17.16 -3.95
CA ASP A 33 -5.07 -17.77 -5.25
C ASP A 33 -4.90 -19.29 -5.25
N GLN A 34 -3.81 -19.77 -4.67
CA GLN A 34 -3.52 -21.20 -4.59
C GLN A 34 -4.59 -21.93 -3.76
N ILE A 35 -5.01 -21.34 -2.65
CA ILE A 35 -6.06 -21.91 -1.80
C ILE A 35 -7.42 -21.93 -2.52
N TYR A 36 -7.79 -20.84 -3.19
CA TYR A 36 -9.02 -20.77 -3.97
C TYR A 36 -9.02 -21.75 -5.15
N SER A 37 -7.94 -21.78 -5.93
CA SER A 37 -7.76 -22.68 -7.08
C SER A 37 -7.78 -24.15 -6.68
N ALA A 38 -7.34 -24.47 -5.45
CA ALA A 38 -7.39 -25.82 -4.90
C ALA A 38 -8.76 -26.19 -4.28
N ASN A 39 -9.77 -25.30 -4.33
CA ASN A 39 -11.05 -25.41 -3.62
C ASN A 39 -10.91 -25.59 -2.10
N LEU A 40 -9.83 -25.06 -1.52
CA LEU A 40 -9.51 -25.15 -0.10
C LEU A 40 -9.89 -23.88 0.67
N SER A 41 -10.79 -23.06 0.13
CA SER A 41 -11.21 -21.79 0.75
C SER A 41 -11.74 -21.95 2.18
N TYR A 42 -12.31 -23.12 2.50
CA TYR A 42 -12.78 -23.47 3.85
C TYR A 42 -11.63 -23.75 4.85
N ALA A 43 -10.42 -24.01 4.35
CA ALA A 43 -9.21 -24.31 5.11
C ALA A 43 -8.22 -23.12 5.11
N LEU A 44 -8.70 -21.93 4.77
CA LEU A 44 -7.88 -20.72 4.71
C LEU A 44 -7.42 -20.31 6.12
N ASP A 45 -6.23 -20.76 6.51
CA ASP A 45 -5.60 -20.41 7.77
C ASP A 45 -4.74 -19.14 7.62
N GLN A 46 -4.99 -18.17 8.49
CA GLN A 46 -4.29 -16.89 8.47
C GLN A 46 -2.80 -17.03 8.88
N ASN A 47 -2.46 -17.96 9.75
CA ASN A 47 -1.08 -18.21 10.16
C ASN A 47 -0.28 -18.84 9.02
N ASP A 48 -0.87 -19.77 8.27
CA ASP A 48 -0.22 -20.38 7.10
C ASP A 48 0.05 -19.33 6.01
N ALA A 49 -0.91 -18.44 5.78
CA ALA A 49 -0.72 -17.31 4.87
C ALA A 49 0.43 -16.39 5.31
N VAL A 50 0.51 -16.07 6.61
CA VAL A 50 1.58 -15.26 7.18
C VAL A 50 2.93 -15.96 7.07
N LEU A 51 2.99 -17.26 7.37
CA LEU A 51 4.21 -18.07 7.31
C LEU A 51 4.72 -18.19 5.87
N PHE A 52 3.83 -18.41 4.91
CA PHE A 52 4.15 -18.43 3.49
C PHE A 52 4.81 -17.11 3.05
N VAL A 53 4.19 -15.98 3.40
CA VAL A 53 4.71 -14.65 3.09
C VAL A 53 6.06 -14.40 3.74
N TYR A 54 6.23 -14.74 5.03
CA TYR A 54 7.49 -14.52 5.74
C TYR A 54 8.62 -15.38 5.18
N LYS A 55 8.34 -16.62 4.80
CA LYS A 55 9.32 -17.50 4.16
C LYS A 55 9.84 -16.89 2.86
N LYS A 56 8.96 -16.36 2.02
CA LYS A 56 9.34 -15.72 0.74
C LYS A 56 9.88 -14.28 0.87
N THR A 57 9.96 -13.72 2.08
CA THR A 57 10.39 -12.31 2.25
C THR A 57 11.40 -12.15 3.37
N ILE A 58 10.98 -12.31 4.63
CA ILE A 58 11.83 -12.14 5.81
C ILE A 58 12.97 -13.17 5.80
N PHE A 59 12.69 -14.43 5.47
CA PHE A 59 13.72 -15.47 5.50
C PHE A 59 14.69 -15.32 4.32
N GLU A 60 14.20 -15.01 3.11
CA GLU A 60 15.09 -14.67 1.98
C GLU A 60 15.95 -13.44 2.27
N LEU A 61 15.39 -12.40 2.91
CA LEU A 61 16.15 -11.23 3.33
C LEU A 61 17.24 -11.61 4.36
N TYR A 62 16.91 -12.50 5.30
CA TYR A 62 17.86 -12.99 6.30
C TYR A 62 18.99 -13.83 5.67
N ASP A 63 18.68 -14.71 4.74
CA ASP A 63 19.66 -15.58 4.07
C ASP A 63 20.61 -14.76 3.17
N ASN A 64 20.07 -13.80 2.42
CA ASN A 64 20.89 -12.85 1.63
C ASN A 64 21.81 -11.98 2.52
N ASP A 65 21.40 -11.73 3.76
CA ASP A 65 22.19 -10.98 4.74
C ASP A 65 23.24 -11.88 5.41
N ILE A 66 23.03 -13.19 5.57
CA ILE A 66 24.05 -14.15 6.02
C ILE A 66 25.21 -14.19 5.01
N ASP A 67 24.91 -14.28 3.71
CA ASP A 67 25.94 -14.29 2.67
C ASP A 67 26.73 -12.97 2.62
N LYS A 68 26.07 -11.83 2.85
CA LYS A 68 26.72 -10.52 2.96
C LYS A 68 27.42 -10.28 4.30
N THR A 69 26.94 -10.82 5.41
CA THR A 69 27.55 -10.66 6.74
C THR A 69 28.73 -11.60 6.96
N LEU A 70 28.82 -12.75 6.29
CA LEU A 70 30.05 -13.54 6.26
C LEU A 70 31.18 -12.79 5.53
N LEU A 71 30.87 -12.10 4.42
CA LEU A 71 31.81 -11.23 3.72
C LEU A 71 32.06 -9.89 4.45
N GLY A 72 31.04 -9.34 5.10
CA GLY A 72 31.04 -8.03 5.75
C GLY A 72 31.59 -8.01 7.18
N LYS A 73 31.52 -9.13 7.92
CA LYS A 73 32.15 -9.27 9.26
C LYS A 73 33.68 -9.21 9.20
N ILE A 74 34.28 -9.44 8.03
CA ILE A 74 35.73 -9.25 7.83
C ILE A 74 36.08 -7.75 7.69
N ILE A 75 35.10 -6.87 7.38
CA ILE A 75 35.37 -5.48 7.00
C ILE A 75 34.81 -4.43 7.98
N SER A 76 33.71 -4.67 8.70
CA SER A 76 33.09 -3.62 9.54
C SER A 76 32.83 -4.05 10.98
N ASN A 77 33.82 -3.80 11.83
CA ASN A 77 33.73 -3.91 13.28
C ASN A 77 33.08 -2.67 13.94
N ASN A 78 32.09 -2.04 13.29
CA ASN A 78 31.45 -0.82 13.80
C ASN A 78 29.92 -0.92 13.73
N GLU A 79 29.33 -0.98 14.93
CA GLU A 79 28.02 -0.45 15.31
C GLU A 79 26.76 -1.08 14.68
N ASN A 80 26.20 -2.05 15.41
CA ASN A 80 24.76 -2.37 15.42
C ASN A 80 23.94 -1.13 15.83
N LYS A 81 23.73 -0.18 14.93
CA LYS A 81 22.73 0.87 15.12
C LYS A 81 21.41 0.36 14.54
N LEU A 82 20.66 -0.37 15.37
CA LEU A 82 19.23 -0.65 15.10
C LEU A 82 18.55 0.68 14.81
N CYS A 83 17.98 0.84 13.61
CA CYS A 83 17.24 2.04 13.24
C CYS A 83 15.94 2.11 14.04
N THR A 84 16.01 2.69 15.24
CA THR A 84 14.83 3.11 16.00
C THR A 84 14.30 4.39 15.39
N ASN A 85 13.33 4.29 14.48
CA ASN A 85 12.37 5.37 14.30
C ASN A 85 11.07 4.90 13.63
N ASN A 86 9.97 5.45 14.18
CA ASN A 86 8.72 5.78 13.48
C ASN A 86 7.61 4.71 13.30
N ASN A 87 7.21 4.11 14.43
CA ASN A 87 6.05 3.19 14.55
C ASN A 87 4.71 3.73 13.96
N LYS A 88 4.50 5.05 13.98
CA LYS A 88 3.31 5.70 13.41
C LYS A 88 3.20 5.50 11.89
N TYR A 89 4.32 5.59 11.18
CA TYR A 89 4.35 5.50 9.72
C TYR A 89 4.12 4.05 9.27
N PHE A 90 4.57 3.07 10.07
CA PHE A 90 4.28 1.65 9.81
C PHE A 90 2.78 1.35 9.90
N LYS A 91 2.11 1.77 10.97
CA LYS A 91 0.65 1.56 11.08
C LYS A 91 -0.13 2.24 9.96
N CYS A 92 0.33 3.40 9.50
CA CYS A 92 -0.28 4.11 8.37
C CYS A 92 -0.13 3.31 7.07
N LEU A 93 1.04 2.71 6.82
CA LEU A 93 1.30 1.88 5.65
C LEU A 93 0.46 0.61 5.61
N SER A 94 0.29 -0.09 6.75
CA SER A 94 -0.52 -1.32 6.77
C SER A 94 -1.95 -1.04 6.41
N HIS A 95 -2.46 0.01 7.03
CA HIS A 95 -3.81 0.47 6.85
C HIS A 95 -4.02 0.99 5.41
N SER A 96 -3.00 1.60 4.80
CA SER A 96 -3.05 2.04 3.40
C SER A 96 -3.18 0.89 2.42
N ILE A 97 -2.29 -0.10 2.54
CA ILE A 97 -2.32 -1.29 1.67
C ILE A 97 -3.66 -2.00 1.81
N GLN A 98 -4.18 -2.12 3.03
CA GLN A 98 -5.49 -2.70 3.27
C GLN A 98 -6.60 -1.91 2.58
N VAL A 99 -6.66 -0.58 2.73
CA VAL A 99 -7.72 0.25 2.11
C VAL A 99 -7.64 0.23 0.57
N ILE A 100 -6.42 0.21 0.02
CA ILE A 100 -6.17 0.14 -1.43
C ILE A 100 -6.58 -1.21 -2.01
N LEU A 101 -6.33 -2.31 -1.29
CA LEU A 101 -6.60 -3.67 -1.77
C LEU A 101 -7.96 -4.23 -1.33
N GLU A 102 -8.65 -3.58 -0.39
CA GLU A 102 -9.98 -3.99 0.02
C GLU A 102 -10.92 -3.95 -1.17
N ARG A 103 -11.50 -5.11 -1.52
CA ARG A 103 -12.38 -5.26 -2.67
C ARG A 103 -13.53 -4.26 -2.59
N HIS A 104 -13.67 -3.47 -3.64
CA HIS A 104 -14.78 -2.55 -3.78
C HIS A 104 -16.05 -3.29 -4.19
N ASN A 105 -15.92 -4.18 -5.18
CA ASN A 105 -16.97 -4.97 -5.80
C ASN A 105 -16.45 -6.38 -6.13
N ASP A 106 -17.35 -7.32 -6.38
CA ASP A 106 -17.00 -8.71 -6.71
C ASP A 106 -16.24 -8.88 -8.04
N ASP A 107 -16.20 -7.83 -8.87
CA ASP A 107 -15.57 -7.84 -10.22
C ASP A 107 -14.03 -7.81 -10.20
N PHE A 108 -13.40 -7.68 -9.03
CA PHE A 108 -11.94 -7.59 -8.93
C PHE A 108 -11.31 -8.97 -8.92
N THR A 109 -10.72 -9.35 -10.07
CA THR A 109 -9.94 -10.59 -10.21
C THR A 109 -8.63 -10.54 -9.42
N LEU A 110 -7.98 -11.69 -9.29
CA LEU A 110 -6.67 -11.77 -8.65
C LEU A 110 -5.60 -10.98 -9.42
N ASP A 111 -5.56 -11.14 -10.74
CA ASP A 111 -4.62 -10.41 -11.62
C ASP A 111 -4.77 -8.90 -11.46
N ASN A 112 -6.01 -8.42 -11.29
CA ASN A 112 -6.31 -7.03 -11.01
C ASN A 112 -5.66 -6.56 -9.70
N MET A 113 -5.72 -7.37 -8.64
CA MET A 113 -5.10 -7.06 -7.35
C MET A 113 -3.57 -7.11 -7.41
N ILE A 114 -2.99 -8.09 -8.13
CA ILE A 114 -1.55 -8.16 -8.37
C ILE A 114 -1.08 -6.92 -9.14
N TYR A 115 -1.83 -6.48 -10.14
CA TYR A 115 -1.53 -5.27 -10.90
C TYR A 115 -1.49 -4.03 -9.99
N ILE A 116 -2.51 -3.84 -9.14
CA ILE A 116 -2.55 -2.73 -8.17
C ILE A 116 -1.30 -2.74 -7.28
N CYS A 117 -0.93 -3.91 -6.76
CA CYS A 117 0.28 -4.07 -5.94
C CYS A 117 1.55 -3.69 -6.71
N LYS A 118 1.70 -4.15 -7.95
CA LYS A 118 2.91 -3.94 -8.75
C LYS A 118 3.06 -2.50 -9.23
N TYR A 119 1.97 -1.84 -9.60
CA TYR A 119 2.04 -0.60 -10.38
C TYR A 119 1.43 0.62 -9.67
N CYS A 120 0.40 0.45 -8.85
CA CYS A 120 -0.30 1.59 -8.24
C CYS A 120 0.24 1.94 -6.84
N ILE A 121 0.49 0.93 -6.00
CA ILE A 121 0.92 1.15 -4.60
C ILE A 121 2.15 2.03 -4.55
N PHE A 122 3.19 1.72 -5.33
CA PHE A 122 4.44 2.49 -5.28
C PHE A 122 4.22 3.96 -5.65
N ASN A 123 3.33 4.25 -6.61
CA ASN A 123 3.06 5.62 -7.00
C ASN A 123 2.40 6.42 -5.87
N ILE A 124 1.44 5.81 -5.18
CA ILE A 124 0.78 6.42 -4.02
C ILE A 124 1.76 6.63 -2.87
N LEU A 125 2.67 5.68 -2.65
CA LEU A 125 3.67 5.75 -1.58
C LEU A 125 4.71 6.87 -1.76
N LYS A 126 4.87 7.43 -2.97
CA LYS A 126 5.70 8.63 -3.17
C LYS A 126 5.20 9.81 -2.33
N ASN A 127 3.89 9.85 -2.05
CA ASN A 127 3.24 10.86 -1.22
C ASN A 127 3.11 10.43 0.25
N TYR A 128 4.13 9.76 0.80
CA TYR A 128 4.07 9.14 2.14
C TYR A 128 3.73 10.11 3.28
N ASP A 129 4.11 11.39 3.17
CA ASP A 129 3.77 12.44 4.16
C ASP A 129 2.26 12.75 4.22
N HIS A 130 1.55 12.45 3.13
CA HIS A 130 0.11 12.67 2.93
C HIS A 130 -0.72 11.38 2.96
N LEU A 131 -0.09 10.25 3.32
CA LEU A 131 -0.72 8.93 3.27
C LEU A 131 -2.02 8.85 4.09
N GLU A 132 -2.07 9.44 5.29
CA GLU A 132 -3.28 9.49 6.11
C GLU A 132 -4.45 10.21 5.41
N GLU A 133 -4.15 11.31 4.71
CA GLU A 133 -5.13 12.09 3.95
C GLU A 133 -5.62 11.32 2.73
N ILE A 134 -4.68 10.72 1.98
CA ILE A 134 -4.98 9.88 0.82
C ILE A 134 -5.89 8.71 1.22
N ILE A 135 -5.60 8.04 2.32
CA ILE A 135 -6.44 6.95 2.83
C ILE A 135 -7.86 7.44 3.13
N GLU A 136 -8.00 8.60 3.75
CA GLU A 136 -9.31 9.14 4.11
C GLU A 136 -10.13 9.47 2.86
N TYR A 137 -9.51 10.10 1.85
CA TYR A 137 -10.13 10.31 0.55
C TYR A 137 -10.54 9.00 -0.10
N LEU A 138 -9.65 8.00 -0.17
CA LEU A 138 -9.98 6.71 -0.75
C LEU A 138 -11.18 6.06 -0.06
N LYS A 139 -11.23 6.06 1.28
CA LYS A 139 -12.41 5.54 2.01
C LYS A 139 -13.69 6.27 1.67
N LEU A 140 -13.67 7.61 1.69
CA LEU A 140 -14.84 8.43 1.39
C LEU A 140 -15.32 8.19 -0.04
N LEU A 141 -14.40 8.13 -0.99
CA LEU A 141 -14.72 7.87 -2.39
C LEU A 141 -15.32 6.49 -2.59
N LYS A 142 -14.68 5.43 -2.07
CA LYS A 142 -15.19 4.05 -2.17
C LYS A 142 -16.56 3.87 -1.50
N THR A 143 -16.86 4.66 -0.47
CA THR A 143 -18.16 4.59 0.22
C THR A 143 -19.28 5.28 -0.58
N ASN A 144 -18.95 6.25 -1.42
CA ASN A 144 -19.94 7.12 -2.07
C ASN A 144 -20.09 6.90 -3.58
N PHE A 145 -19.16 6.18 -4.21
CA PHE A 145 -19.13 5.93 -5.65
C PHE A 145 -18.92 4.44 -5.91
N ASN A 146 -19.37 3.96 -7.07
CA ASN A 146 -19.27 2.54 -7.42
C ASN A 146 -18.26 2.31 -8.55
N PHE A 147 -16.97 2.29 -8.22
CA PHE A 147 -15.92 2.19 -9.24
C PHE A 147 -15.85 0.78 -9.85
N SER A 148 -15.91 0.71 -11.18
CA SER A 148 -15.41 -0.43 -11.93
C SER A 148 -13.88 -0.56 -11.77
N TYR A 149 -13.33 -1.71 -12.17
CA TYR A 149 -11.87 -1.91 -12.07
C TYR A 149 -11.06 -0.85 -12.82
N SER A 150 -11.44 -0.53 -14.07
CA SER A 150 -10.73 0.48 -14.88
C SER A 150 -10.78 1.86 -14.23
N GLU A 151 -11.94 2.25 -13.72
CA GLU A 151 -12.13 3.52 -13.01
C GLU A 151 -11.33 3.56 -11.72
N TYR A 152 -11.23 2.44 -11.00
CA TYR A 152 -10.43 2.36 -9.78
C TYR A 152 -8.93 2.47 -10.07
N ILE A 153 -8.45 1.89 -11.16
CA ILE A 153 -7.06 2.09 -11.59
C ILE A 153 -6.79 3.55 -11.95
N GLU A 154 -7.70 4.20 -12.67
CA GLU A 154 -7.61 5.63 -12.96
C GLU A 154 -7.57 6.45 -11.66
N LEU A 155 -8.45 6.15 -10.71
CA LEU A 155 -8.48 6.77 -9.38
C LEU A 155 -7.15 6.66 -8.65
N LEU A 156 -6.59 5.43 -8.53
CA LEU A 156 -5.33 5.20 -7.82
C LEU A 156 -4.16 5.90 -8.49
N ASN A 157 -4.13 5.92 -9.83
CA ASN A 157 -3.08 6.61 -10.58
C ASN A 157 -3.18 8.13 -10.43
N SER A 158 -4.38 8.69 -10.55
CA SER A 158 -4.63 10.12 -10.36
C SER A 158 -4.22 10.56 -8.96
N ILE A 159 -4.65 9.85 -7.91
CA ILE A 159 -4.24 10.14 -6.52
C ILE A 159 -2.72 10.04 -6.33
N GLY A 160 -2.08 9.01 -6.88
CA GLY A 160 -0.63 8.85 -6.78
C GLY A 160 0.16 9.94 -7.50
N ASN A 161 -0.41 10.55 -8.55
CA ASN A 161 0.23 11.61 -9.33
C ASN A 161 0.02 13.01 -8.76
N VAL A 162 -0.84 13.19 -7.75
CA VAL A 162 -1.05 14.50 -7.13
C VAL A 162 0.22 14.97 -6.43
N HIS A 163 0.58 16.24 -6.67
CA HIS A 163 1.62 16.94 -5.92
C HIS A 163 1.01 17.62 -4.69
N TYR A 164 0.91 16.87 -3.59
CA TYR A 164 0.38 17.39 -2.34
C TYR A 164 1.27 18.51 -1.76
N LYS A 165 0.67 19.63 -1.37
CA LYS A 165 1.37 20.74 -0.72
C LYS A 165 1.56 20.43 0.77
N LYS A 166 2.65 20.94 1.38
CA LYS A 166 2.97 20.73 2.80
C LYS A 166 1.75 20.97 3.70
N LYS A 167 1.42 19.96 4.51
CA LYS A 167 0.35 19.96 5.53
C LYS A 167 0.33 21.28 6.30
N LYS A 168 -0.71 22.10 6.12
CA LYS A 168 -1.16 23.00 7.18
C LYS A 168 -1.82 22.12 8.24
N GLU A 169 -1.52 22.36 9.50
CA GLU A 169 -2.07 21.62 10.62
C GLU A 169 -3.61 21.72 10.60
N ASP A 170 -4.31 20.69 10.11
CA ASP A 170 -5.55 20.12 10.65
C ASP A 170 -6.26 19.14 9.68
N LYS A 171 -7.19 18.35 10.24
CA LYS A 171 -8.04 17.33 9.60
C LYS A 171 -9.05 17.90 8.56
N TYR A 172 -8.56 18.61 7.55
CA TYR A 172 -9.43 19.23 6.53
C TYR A 172 -9.93 18.27 5.45
N SER A 173 -9.39 17.05 5.32
CA SER A 173 -9.76 16.12 4.24
C SER A 173 -11.26 15.79 4.20
N ILE A 174 -11.87 15.51 5.35
CA ILE A 174 -13.30 15.24 5.44
C ILE A 174 -14.10 16.49 5.04
N LEU A 175 -13.71 17.66 5.55
CA LEU A 175 -14.39 18.93 5.25
C LEU A 175 -14.28 19.28 3.77
N ASN A 176 -13.10 19.05 3.16
CA ASN A 176 -12.86 19.31 1.76
C ASN A 176 -13.68 18.38 0.86
N TYR A 177 -13.77 17.10 1.22
CA TYR A 177 -14.65 16.17 0.51
C TYR A 177 -16.11 16.66 0.52
N TYR A 178 -16.62 17.08 1.67
CA TYR A 178 -18.01 17.53 1.78
C TYR A 178 -18.26 18.89 1.12
N SER A 179 -17.27 19.79 1.07
CA SER A 179 -17.40 21.08 0.39
C SER A 179 -17.53 20.93 -1.13
N CYS A 180 -16.84 19.94 -1.73
CA CYS A 180 -16.85 19.71 -3.17
C CYS A 180 -17.73 18.52 -3.64
N ARG A 181 -18.45 17.84 -2.73
CA ARG A 181 -19.22 16.60 -3.02
C ARG A 181 -20.10 16.66 -4.27
N GLN A 182 -20.80 17.78 -4.50
CA GLN A 182 -21.65 17.93 -5.68
C GLN A 182 -20.84 17.94 -6.98
N GLU A 183 -19.71 18.63 -6.98
CA GLU A 183 -18.80 18.66 -8.13
C GLU A 183 -18.13 17.30 -8.34
N LEU A 184 -17.71 16.61 -7.28
CA LEU A 184 -17.20 15.23 -7.38
C LEU A 184 -18.23 14.31 -8.04
N SER A 185 -19.49 14.41 -7.63
CA SER A 185 -20.57 13.60 -8.21
C SER A 185 -20.82 13.93 -9.69
N ARG A 186 -20.61 15.19 -10.10
CA ARG A 186 -20.68 15.59 -11.50
C ARG A 186 -19.52 15.00 -12.30
N ARG A 187 -18.29 15.14 -11.80
CA ARG A 187 -17.08 14.63 -12.47
C ARG A 187 -17.08 13.11 -12.61
N TYR A 188 -17.59 12.40 -11.62
CA TYR A 188 -17.78 10.96 -11.70
C TYR A 188 -18.76 10.57 -12.81
N LYS A 189 -19.91 11.26 -12.93
CA LYS A 189 -20.87 11.01 -14.02
C LYS A 189 -20.33 11.34 -15.42
N ASP A 190 -19.41 12.29 -15.50
CA ASP A 190 -18.73 12.66 -16.74
C ASP A 190 -17.56 11.70 -17.09
N ASN A 191 -17.35 10.63 -16.31
CA ASN A 191 -16.19 9.73 -16.40
C ASN A 191 -14.85 10.49 -16.42
N ASN A 192 -14.71 11.50 -15.56
CA ASN A 192 -13.50 12.30 -15.45
C ASN A 192 -12.91 12.21 -14.04
N ILE A 193 -12.28 11.08 -13.75
CA ILE A 193 -11.76 10.77 -12.42
C ILE A 193 -10.52 11.61 -12.11
N GLU A 194 -9.70 11.91 -13.11
CA GLU A 194 -8.56 12.82 -12.95
C GLU A 194 -8.99 14.20 -12.40
N LYS A 195 -9.96 14.87 -13.04
CA LYS A 195 -10.48 16.15 -12.55
C LYS A 195 -11.21 16.03 -11.21
N MET A 196 -11.82 14.88 -10.94
CA MET A 196 -12.43 14.62 -9.65
C MET A 196 -11.38 14.66 -8.52
N ILE A 197 -10.20 14.10 -8.78
CA ILE A 197 -9.08 14.15 -7.83
C ILE A 197 -8.43 15.53 -7.77
N GLU A 198 -8.32 16.25 -8.87
CA GLU A 198 -7.89 17.65 -8.85
C GLU A 198 -8.80 18.49 -7.95
N VAL A 199 -10.13 18.39 -8.10
CA VAL A 199 -11.09 19.12 -7.26
C VAL A 199 -10.95 18.75 -5.78
N LEU A 200 -10.69 17.48 -5.48
CA LEU A 200 -10.56 16.99 -4.10
C LEU A 200 -9.24 17.42 -3.44
N THR A 201 -8.21 17.72 -4.22
CA THR A 201 -6.85 18.01 -3.74
C THR A 201 -6.41 19.46 -4.00
N GLN A 202 -7.28 20.27 -4.59
CA GLN A 202 -7.10 21.71 -4.71
C GLN A 202 -7.36 22.37 -3.34
N ASP A 203 -6.33 23.06 -2.83
CA ASP A 203 -6.44 24.13 -1.82
C ASP A 203 -6.98 25.42 -2.44
#